data_AF-A0A061RGV9-F1
#
_entry.id   AF-A0A061RGV9-F1
#
_cell.length_a   1.000
_cell.length_b   1.000
_cell.length_c   1.000
_cell.angle_alpha   90.00
_cell.angle_beta   90.00
_cell.angle_gamma   90.00
#
_symmetry.space_group_name_H-M   'P 1'
#
loop_
_entity.id
_entity.type
_entity.pdbx_description
1 polymer ?
#
loop_
_entity_poly.entity_id
_entity_poly.type
_entity_poly.pdbx_seq_one_letter_code
_entity_poly.pdbx_strand_id
1 'polypeptide(L)'
;MGYTVGIAAMLLAFSAVPATMGALQWVIVFMIGFFLYGPQMLIGLCGAELVGPKSVGASEGFLGWIAYLGAANAGIPLSIIVKNYGWGAYFTTLLGACAVVLLLLSPMVNLKSFVQREAKAKAKAA
;
A
#
# COMPACT_ATOMS: atom_id res chain seq x y z
N MET A 1 1.22 -6.92 6.52
CA MET A 1 -0.11 -7.56 6.42
C MET A 1 -1.12 -7.00 7.41
N GLY A 2 -0.76 -6.78 8.69
CA GLY A 2 -1.69 -6.16 9.66
C GLY A 2 -2.21 -4.78 9.24
N TYR A 3 -1.35 -3.92 8.68
CA TYR A 3 -1.76 -2.58 8.24
C TYR A 3 -2.81 -2.58 7.12
N THR A 4 -2.67 -3.44 6.11
CA THR A 4 -3.63 -3.54 4.99
C THR A 4 -4.98 -4.09 5.45
N VAL A 5 -5.00 -4.98 6.44
CA VAL A 5 -6.24 -5.41 7.11
C VAL A 5 -6.87 -4.25 7.89
N GLY A 6 -6.06 -3.43 8.56
CA GLY A 6 -6.49 -2.19 9.21
C GLY A 6 -7.17 -1.21 8.24
N ILE A 7 -6.59 -1.00 7.04
CA ILE A 7 -7.20 -0.16 6.00
C ILE A 7 -8.58 -0.71 5.60
N ALA A 8 -8.69 -2.00 5.31
CA ALA A 8 -9.96 -2.62 4.92
C ALA A 8 -11.03 -2.50 6.02
N ALA A 9 -10.65 -2.71 7.29
CA ALA A 9 -11.55 -2.54 8.43
C ALA A 9 -12.03 -1.10 8.58
N MET A 10 -11.13 -0.11 8.42
CA MET A 10 -11.51 1.30 8.51
C MET A 10 -12.36 1.77 7.33
N LEU A 11 -12.15 1.23 6.13
CA LEU A 11 -13.02 1.49 4.96
C LEU A 11 -14.43 0.93 5.18
N LEU A 12 -14.55 -0.26 5.76
CA LEU A 12 -15.85 -0.83 6.14
C LEU A 12 -16.52 0.01 7.22
N ALA A 13 -15.78 0.42 8.25
CA ALA A 13 -16.30 1.30 9.31
C ALA A 13 -16.79 2.64 8.73
N PHE A 14 -16.04 3.22 7.78
CA PHE A 14 -16.45 4.45 7.09
C PHE A 14 -17.74 4.27 6.29
N SER A 15 -17.94 3.11 5.64
CA SER A 15 -19.16 2.83 4.89
C SER A 15 -20.40 2.64 5.78
N ALA A 16 -20.20 2.19 7.03
CA ALA A 16 -21.27 1.89 7.98
C ALA A 16 -21.67 3.10 8.85
N VAL A 17 -20.79 4.10 9.00
CA VAL A 17 -21.04 5.28 9.83
C VAL A 17 -21.88 6.32 9.07
N PRO A 18 -23.07 6.71 9.59
CA PRO A 18 -23.88 7.77 8.99
C PRO A 18 -23.17 9.13 9.02
N ALA A 19 -23.39 9.95 8.00
CA ALA A 19 -22.80 11.30 7.87
C ALA A 19 -23.22 12.29 8.97
N THR A 20 -24.16 11.92 9.84
CA THR A 20 -24.60 12.72 10.99
C THR A 20 -23.57 12.78 12.11
N MET A 21 -22.64 11.81 12.18
CA MET A 21 -21.60 11.74 13.21
C MET A 21 -20.24 12.24 12.69
N GLY A 22 -20.13 13.54 12.46
CA GLY A 22 -18.92 14.15 11.88
C GLY A 22 -17.64 13.82 12.65
N ALA A 23 -17.64 13.93 13.99
CA ALA A 23 -16.45 13.63 14.82
C ALA A 23 -15.93 12.20 14.63
N LEU A 24 -16.83 11.22 14.50
CA LEU A 24 -16.46 9.83 14.26
C LEU A 24 -15.87 9.63 12.86
N GLN A 25 -16.40 10.32 11.85
CA GLN A 25 -15.82 10.29 10.50
C GLN A 25 -14.39 10.85 10.47
N TRP A 26 -14.13 11.95 11.17
CA TRP A 26 -12.77 12.51 11.26
C TRP A 26 -11.77 11.52 11.87
N VAL A 27 -12.18 10.82 12.94
CA VAL A 27 -11.34 9.78 13.57
C VAL A 27 -11.10 8.61 12.61
N ILE A 28 -12.12 8.16 11.88
CA ILE A 28 -11.97 7.07 10.91
C ILE A 28 -11.05 7.48 9.76
N VAL A 29 -11.19 8.69 9.22
CA VAL A 29 -10.30 9.21 8.16
C VAL A 29 -8.86 9.30 8.65
N PHE A 30 -8.65 9.77 9.89
CA PHE A 30 -7.33 9.77 10.52
C PHE A 30 -6.74 8.36 10.63
N MET A 31 -7.54 7.38 11.07
CA MET A 31 -7.11 5.98 11.16
C MET A 31 -6.81 5.38 9.77
N ILE A 32 -7.60 5.68 8.74
CA ILE A 32 -7.31 5.26 7.35
C ILE A 32 -5.92 5.77 6.94
N GLY A 33 -5.63 7.05 7.17
CA GLY A 33 -4.31 7.63 6.86
C GLY A 33 -3.16 6.97 7.61
N PHE A 34 -3.35 6.71 8.92
CA PHE A 34 -2.36 6.02 9.75
C PHE A 34 -2.03 4.62 9.23
N PHE A 35 -3.06 3.82 8.90
CA PHE A 35 -2.85 2.47 8.39
C PHE A 35 -2.31 2.44 6.95
N LEU A 36 -2.61 3.45 6.14
CA LEU A 36 -2.14 3.55 4.75
C LEU A 36 -0.64 3.86 4.64
N TYR A 37 -0.09 4.61 5.61
CA TYR A 37 1.34 4.94 5.63
C TYR A 37 2.23 3.70 5.84
N GLY A 38 1.79 2.72 6.63
CA GLY A 38 2.58 1.52 6.92
C GLY A 38 3.02 0.75 5.67
N PRO A 39 2.10 0.28 4.81
CA PRO A 39 2.44 -0.41 3.56
C PRO A 39 3.25 0.47 2.61
N GLN A 40 2.92 1.76 2.50
CA GLN A 40 3.65 2.69 1.65
C GLN A 40 5.13 2.79 2.04
N MET A 41 5.43 2.93 3.33
CA MET A 41 6.80 2.99 3.83
C MET A 41 7.55 1.66 3.65
N LEU A 42 6.88 0.53 3.92
CA LEU A 42 7.48 -0.79 3.79
C LEU A 42 7.88 -1.11 2.34
N ILE A 43 7.07 -0.70 1.35
CA ILE A 43 7.40 -0.93 -0.06
C ILE A 43 8.67 -0.17 -0.45
N GLY A 44 8.82 1.09 -0.03
CA GLY A 44 10.05 1.86 -0.27
C GLY A 44 11.26 1.25 0.43
N LEU A 45 11.12 0.85 1.70
CA LEU A 45 12.20 0.18 2.41
C LEU A 45 12.65 -1.11 1.71
N CYS A 46 11.70 -1.94 1.25
CA CYS A 46 12.03 -3.14 0.49
C CYS A 46 12.72 -2.81 -0.84
N GLY A 47 12.26 -1.78 -1.56
CA GLY A 47 12.89 -1.29 -2.79
C GLY A 47 14.36 -0.90 -2.58
N ALA A 48 14.65 -0.28 -1.44
CA ALA A 48 15.99 0.15 -1.08
C ALA A 48 16.88 -1.03 -0.61
N GLU A 49 16.34 -1.96 0.19
CA GLU A 49 17.11 -3.07 0.77
C GLU A 49 17.44 -4.19 -0.21
N LEU A 50 16.70 -4.32 -1.32
CA LEU A 50 16.92 -5.37 -2.31
C LEU A 50 18.10 -5.09 -3.25
N VAL A 51 18.49 -3.83 -3.38
CA VAL A 51 19.51 -3.37 -4.31
C VAL A 51 20.79 -2.96 -3.58
N GLY A 52 21.90 -2.91 -4.32
CA GLY A 52 23.14 -2.42 -3.76
C GLY A 52 23.10 -0.90 -3.46
N PRO A 53 23.95 -0.40 -2.55
CA PRO A 53 23.96 1.02 -2.17
C PRO A 53 24.23 1.98 -3.33
N LYS A 54 24.90 1.51 -4.39
CA LYS A 54 25.15 2.30 -5.61
C LYS A 54 23.93 2.46 -6.52
N SER A 55 22.94 1.57 -6.39
CA SER A 55 21.74 1.51 -7.25
C SER A 55 20.45 1.83 -6.51
N VAL A 56 20.52 2.14 -5.21
CA VAL A 56 19.36 2.47 -4.37
C VAL A 56 18.55 3.63 -4.93
N GLY A 57 19.21 4.70 -5.37
CA GLY A 57 18.53 5.87 -5.93
C GLY A 57 17.78 5.58 -7.24
N ALA A 58 18.31 4.70 -8.09
CA ALA A 58 17.62 4.29 -9.31
C ALA A 58 16.41 3.40 -9.03
N SER A 59 16.50 2.50 -8.04
CA SER A 59 15.40 1.66 -7.58
C SER A 59 14.25 2.50 -7.03
N GLU A 60 14.54 3.40 -6.10
CA GLU A 60 13.56 4.31 -5.49
C GLU A 60 12.94 5.27 -6.53
N GLY A 61 13.75 5.79 -7.45
CA GLY A 61 13.26 6.66 -8.52
C GLY A 61 12.28 5.96 -9.45
N PHE A 62 12.58 4.71 -9.83
CA PHE A 62 11.68 3.91 -10.67
C PHE A 62 10.40 3.52 -9.92
N LEU A 63 10.52 3.09 -8.66
CA LEU A 63 9.39 2.75 -7.80
C LEU A 63 8.45 3.95 -7.63
N GLY A 64 9.02 5.13 -7.37
CA GLY A 64 8.30 6.39 -7.25
C GLY A 64 7.57 6.78 -8.54
N TRP A 65 8.22 6.65 -9.70
CA TRP A 65 7.60 6.96 -10.99
C TRP A 65 6.35 6.11 -11.25
N ILE A 66 6.43 4.80 -11.02
CA ILE A 66 5.28 3.89 -11.16
C ILE A 66 4.19 4.22 -10.14
N ALA A 67 4.56 4.48 -8.88
CA ALA A 67 3.60 4.83 -7.84
C ALA A 67 2.82 6.11 -8.16
N TYR A 68 3.50 7.17 -8.62
CA TYR A 68 2.87 8.43 -8.99
C TYR A 68 2.00 8.31 -10.23
N LEU A 69 2.42 7.53 -11.24
CA LEU A 69 1.57 7.25 -12.40
C LEU A 69 0.29 6.50 -12.00
N GLY A 70 0.39 5.53 -11.10
CA GLY A 70 -0.77 4.83 -10.54
C GLY A 70 -1.70 5.78 -9.78
N ALA A 71 -1.14 6.66 -8.95
CA ALA A 71 -1.91 7.65 -8.19
C ALA A 71 -2.63 8.66 -9.12
N ALA A 72 -1.94 9.14 -10.17
CA ALA A 72 -2.52 10.04 -11.16
C ALA A 72 -3.68 9.37 -11.92
N ASN A 73 -3.51 8.08 -12.27
CA ASN A 73 -4.52 7.33 -13.00
C ASN A 73 -5.65 6.79 -12.11
N ALA A 74 -5.53 6.82 -10.78
CA ALA A 74 -6.57 6.31 -9.87
C ALA A 74 -7.83 7.20 -9.85
N GLY A 75 -7.70 8.50 -10.10
CA GLY A 75 -8.82 9.46 -9.98
C GLY A 75 -9.95 9.23 -10.99
N ILE A 76 -9.61 9.08 -12.27
CA ILE A 76 -10.58 8.90 -13.38
C ILE A 76 -11.44 7.63 -13.22
N PRO A 77 -10.87 6.42 -13.10
CA PRO A 77 -11.64 5.18 -13.00
C PRO A 77 -12.51 5.16 -11.74
N LEU A 78 -11.98 5.63 -10.60
CA LEU A 78 -12.77 5.72 -9.37
C LEU A 78 -13.94 6.70 -9.52
N SER A 79 -13.74 7.82 -10.21
CA SER A 79 -14.82 8.79 -10.47
C SER A 79 -15.91 8.22 -11.37
N ILE A 80 -15.55 7.44 -12.40
CA ILE A 80 -16.51 6.75 -13.28
C ILE A 80 -17.33 5.73 -12.49
N ILE A 81 -16.69 4.98 -11.59
CA ILE A 81 -17.37 3.99 -10.74
C ILE A 81 -18.41 4.67 -9.85
N VAL A 82 -18.06 5.77 -9.19
CA VAL A 82 -19.01 6.53 -8.37
C VAL A 82 -20.17 7.05 -9.21
N LYS A 83 -19.90 7.60 -10.40
CA LYS A 83 -20.93 8.20 -11.27
C LYS A 83 -21.93 7.17 -11.82
N ASN A 84 -21.45 5.97 -12.20
CA ASN A 84 -22.28 4.98 -12.87
C ASN A 84 -22.85 3.89 -11.94
N TYR A 85 -22.15 3.56 -10.85
CA TYR A 85 -22.49 2.44 -9.96
C TYR A 85 -22.71 2.88 -8.49
N GLY A 86 -22.51 4.16 -8.19
CA GLY A 86 -22.74 4.73 -6.86
C GLY A 86 -21.64 4.42 -5.83
N TRP A 87 -21.88 4.89 -4.60
CA TRP A 87 -20.92 4.80 -3.50
C TRP A 87 -20.65 3.39 -3.00
N GLY A 88 -21.62 2.47 -3.09
CA GLY A 88 -21.43 1.06 -2.71
C GLY A 88 -20.35 0.38 -3.57
N ALA A 89 -20.43 0.56 -4.89
CA ALA A 89 -19.45 0.01 -5.83
C ALA A 89 -18.05 0.60 -5.62
N TYR A 90 -17.96 1.88 -5.26
CA TYR A 90 -16.71 2.54 -4.91
C TYR A 90 -16.01 1.86 -3.72
N PHE A 91 -16.72 1.65 -2.60
CA PHE A 91 -16.13 0.97 -1.44
C PHE A 91 -15.75 -0.48 -1.72
N THR A 92 -16.58 -1.23 -2.46
CA THR A 92 -16.23 -2.61 -2.84
C THR A 92 -14.99 -2.69 -3.72
N THR A 93 -14.80 -1.71 -4.63
CA THR A 93 -13.61 -1.63 -5.48
C THR A 93 -12.36 -1.31 -4.65
N LEU A 94 -12.45 -0.40 -3.67
CA LEU A 94 -11.35 -0.11 -2.75
C LEU A 94 -10.96 -1.32 -1.90
N LEU A 95 -11.96 -2.10 -1.43
CA LEU A 95 -11.70 -3.35 -0.71
C LEU A 95 -11.02 -4.39 -1.60
N GLY A 96 -11.47 -4.51 -2.86
CA GLY A 96 -10.81 -5.33 -3.87
C GLY A 96 -9.36 -4.92 -4.10
N ALA A 97 -9.09 -3.62 -4.21
CA ALA A 97 -7.73 -3.10 -4.34
C ALA A 97 -6.86 -3.43 -3.11
N CYS A 98 -7.41 -3.35 -1.89
CA CYS A 98 -6.71 -3.77 -0.68
C CYS A 98 -6.34 -5.27 -0.71
N ALA A 99 -7.23 -6.13 -1.24
CA ALA A 99 -6.95 -7.55 -1.43
C ALA A 99 -5.85 -7.79 -2.47
N VAL A 100 -5.87 -7.06 -3.59
CA VAL A 100 -4.80 -7.13 -4.60
C VAL A 100 -3.46 -6.70 -4.01
N VAL A 101 -3.42 -5.61 -3.25
CA VAL A 101 -2.19 -5.17 -2.55
C VAL A 101 -1.70 -6.26 -1.59
N LEU A 102 -2.59 -6.87 -0.80
CA LEU A 102 -2.24 -8.00 0.06
C LEU A 102 -1.60 -9.16 -0.71
N LEU A 103 -2.17 -9.52 -1.86
CA LEU A 103 -1.63 -10.57 -2.73
C LEU A 103 -0.25 -10.18 -3.31
N LEU A 104 -0.09 -8.94 -3.77
CA LEU A 104 1.19 -8.45 -4.32
C LEU A 104 2.27 -8.28 -3.25
N LEU A 105 1.91 -7.97 -2.01
CA LEU A 105 2.83 -7.91 -0.88
C LEU A 105 3.19 -9.30 -0.33
N SER A 106 2.38 -10.33 -0.61
CA SER A 106 2.60 -11.69 -0.09
C SER A 106 3.94 -12.33 -0.48
N PRO A 107 4.46 -12.26 -1.72
CA PRO A 107 5.78 -12.80 -2.03
C PRO A 107 6.92 -12.02 -1.36
N MET A 108 6.70 -10.75 -1.00
CA MET A 108 7.75 -9.88 -0.48
C MET A 108 8.16 -10.18 0.97
N VAL A 109 7.33 -10.90 1.73
CA VAL A 109 7.57 -11.18 3.16
C VAL A 109 8.79 -12.07 3.43
N ASN A 110 9.25 -12.84 2.43
CA ASN A 110 10.38 -13.76 2.56
C ASN A 110 11.59 -13.38 1.69
N LEU A 111 11.60 -12.17 1.11
CA LEU A 111 12.76 -11.72 0.37
C LEU A 111 13.93 -11.42 1.31
N LYS A 112 15.12 -11.86 0.89
CA LYS A 112 16.36 -11.64 1.63
C LYS A 112 16.96 -10.31 1.20
N SER A 113 17.25 -9.46 2.17
CA SER A 113 17.94 -8.19 1.96
C SER A 113 19.30 -8.41 1.29
N PHE A 114 19.77 -7.42 0.53
CA PHE A 114 21.09 -7.40 -0.09
C PHE A 114 22.19 -7.71 0.93
N VAL A 115 22.09 -7.14 2.14
CA VAL A 115 23.06 -7.37 3.24
C VAL A 115 23.05 -8.84 3.68
N GLN A 116 21.87 -9.45 3.78
CA GLN A 116 21.76 -10.88 4.15
C GLN A 116 22.31 -11.79 3.05
N ARG A 117 22.11 -11.42 1.77
CA ARG A 117 22.67 -12.16 0.63
C ARG A 117 24.19 -12.04 0.59
N GLU A 118 24.73 -10.84 0.86
CA GLU A 118 26.17 -10.59 0.91
C GLU A 118 26.83 -11.34 2.09
N ALA A 119 26.23 -11.29 3.28
CA ALA A 119 26.69 -12.02 4.46
C ALA A 119 26.71 -13.55 4.21
N LYS A 120 25.67 -14.09 3.58
CA LYS A 120 25.62 -15.52 3.22
C LYS A 120 26.64 -15.90 2.14
N ALA A 121 26.90 -15.02 1.19
CA ALA A 121 27.92 -15.23 0.16
C ALA A 121 29.34 -15.25 0.78
N LYS A 122 29.64 -14.31 1.68
CA LYS A 122 30.90 -14.27 2.44
C LYS A 122 31.08 -15.51 3.32
N ALA A 123 30.04 -15.96 4.03
CA ALA A 123 30.08 -17.16 4.86
C ALA A 123 30.27 -18.47 4.07
N LYS A 124 29.92 -18.50 2.78
CA LYS A 124 30.15 -19.68 1.90
C LYS A 124 31.55 -19.65 1.26
N ALA A 125 32.19 -18.49 1.23
CA ALA A 125 33.53 -18.30 0.66
C ALA A 125 34.65 -18.42 1.71
N ALA A 126 34.31 -18.46 2.99
CA ALA A 126 35.18 -18.76 4.13
C ALA A 126 35.11 -20.25 4.46
#